data_AF-A0A9E5LC49-F1
#
_entry.id   AF-A0A9E5LC49-F1
#
_cell.length_a   1.000
_cell.length_b   1.000
_cell.length_c   1.000
_cell.angle_alpha   90.00
_cell.angle_beta   90.00
_cell.angle_gamma   90.00
#
_symmetry.space_group_name_H-M   'P 1'
#
loop_
_entity.id
_entity.type
_entity.pdbx_description
1 polymer ?
#
loop_
_entity_poly.entity_id
_entity_poly.type
_entity_poly.pdbx_seq_one_letter_code
_entity_poly.pdbx_strand_id
1 'polypeptide(L)'
;MGLFFLYFVYLVYEYGIEDGGMVTLLTWSFFVLCTPVADAGFLLDFPIRLLYKVKMLHTEVVVWLLAICFSFLGTLYYPEVFEINALMRIFYEILLNPIPYWLIIILCGIGTFLSIFLGDQVFDVFESKNIQFNQWFILKVLLLLGLILSIIYLYYHLLIRLNINF
;
A
#
# COMPACT_ATOMS: atom_id res chain seq x y z
N MET A 1 -4.11 -8.42 10.50
CA MET A 1 -4.75 -7.77 11.67
C MET A 1 -3.90 -7.82 12.93
N GLY A 2 -3.65 -9.00 13.54
CA GLY A 2 -2.91 -9.09 14.81
C GLY A 2 -1.50 -8.48 14.78
N LEU A 3 -0.77 -8.64 13.68
CA LEU A 3 0.59 -8.10 13.55
C LEU A 3 0.61 -6.56 13.38
N PHE A 4 -0.35 -6.00 12.66
CA PHE A 4 -0.52 -4.54 12.53
C PHE A 4 -0.96 -3.91 13.85
N PHE A 5 -1.84 -4.59 14.59
CA PHE A 5 -2.26 -4.16 15.93
C PHE A 5 -1.10 -4.21 16.94
N LEU A 6 -0.29 -5.28 16.92
CA LEU A 6 0.92 -5.38 17.74
C LEU A 6 1.94 -4.28 17.38
N TYR A 7 2.09 -3.98 16.09
CA TYR A 7 2.94 -2.88 15.63
C TYR A 7 2.43 -1.52 16.12
N PHE A 8 1.12 -1.27 16.07
CA PHE A 8 0.49 -0.07 16.64
C PHE A 8 0.75 0.03 18.15
N VAL A 9 0.52 -1.05 18.91
CA VAL A 9 0.77 -1.07 20.37
C VAL A 9 2.24 -0.81 20.69
N TYR A 10 3.15 -1.39 19.91
CA TYR A 10 4.59 -1.14 20.04
C TYR A 10 4.94 0.34 19.79
N LEU A 11 4.44 0.94 18.71
CA LEU A 11 4.71 2.34 18.39
C LEU A 11 4.12 3.31 19.42
N VAL A 12 2.92 3.03 19.92
CA VAL A 12 2.30 3.83 21.00
C VAL A 12 3.08 3.72 22.30
N TYR A 13 3.63 2.54 22.61
CA TYR A 13 4.48 2.33 23.77
C TYR A 13 5.82 3.08 23.66
N GLU A 14 6.43 3.11 22.47
CA GLU A 14 7.75 3.71 22.24
C GLU A 14 7.71 5.24 22.08
N TYR A 15 6.73 5.76 21.32
CA TYR A 15 6.67 7.17 20.91
C TYR A 15 5.52 7.96 21.57
N GLY A 16 4.68 7.30 22.37
CA GLY A 16 3.46 7.90 22.91
C GLY A 16 2.27 7.83 21.95
N ILE A 17 1.08 8.19 22.45
CA ILE A 17 -0.19 7.99 21.72
C ILE A 17 -0.30 8.91 20.49
N GLU A 18 0.12 10.18 20.61
CA GLU A 18 0.02 11.15 19.51
C GLU A 18 0.97 10.80 18.36
N ASP A 19 2.27 10.70 18.64
CA ASP A 19 3.27 10.39 17.61
C ASP A 19 3.12 8.94 17.11
N GLY A 20 2.93 7.96 18.01
CA GLY A 20 2.72 6.56 17.63
C GLY A 20 1.47 6.34 16.78
N GLY A 21 0.39 7.10 17.06
CA GLY A 21 -0.83 7.09 16.25
C GLY A 21 -0.59 7.62 14.84
N MET A 22 0.09 8.77 14.73
CA MET A 22 0.41 9.38 13.44
C MET A 22 1.40 8.53 12.62
N VAL A 23 2.46 8.01 13.25
CA VAL A 23 3.39 7.07 12.61
C VAL A 23 2.64 5.86 12.06
N THR A 24 1.68 5.31 12.82
CA THR A 24 0.91 4.14 12.37
C THR A 24 0.03 4.46 11.17
N LEU A 25 -0.66 5.61 11.19
CA LEU A 25 -1.50 6.05 10.06
C LEU A 25 -0.67 6.31 8.81
N LEU A 26 0.50 6.93 8.95
CA LEU A 26 1.42 7.18 7.84
C LEU A 26 2.07 5.89 7.34
N THR A 27 2.37 4.94 8.23
CA THR A 27 2.85 3.60 7.84
C THR A 27 1.79 2.85 7.05
N TRP A 28 0.54 2.88 7.48
CA TRP A 28 -0.57 2.33 6.70
C TRP A 28 -0.70 3.01 5.34
N SER A 29 -0.61 4.34 5.31
CA SER A 29 -0.67 5.12 4.06
C SER A 29 0.47 4.77 3.11
N PHE A 30 1.69 4.57 3.63
CA PHE A 30 2.84 4.10 2.85
C PHE A 30 2.53 2.75 2.20
N PHE A 31 1.98 1.78 2.94
CA PHE A 31 1.65 0.49 2.35
C PHE A 31 0.55 0.58 1.30
N VAL A 32 -0.49 1.38 1.52
CA VAL A 32 -1.58 1.58 0.54
C VAL A 32 -1.05 2.23 -0.75
N LEU A 33 -0.23 3.28 -0.64
CA LEU A 33 0.19 4.08 -1.80
C LEU A 33 1.45 3.58 -2.49
N CYS A 34 2.35 2.93 -1.74
CA CYS A 34 3.71 2.66 -2.19
C CYS A 34 4.04 1.15 -2.27
N THR A 35 3.04 0.27 -2.15
CA THR A 35 3.18 -1.15 -2.51
C THR A 35 2.15 -1.56 -3.57
N PRO A 36 2.54 -2.35 -4.60
CA PRO A 36 1.65 -2.76 -5.71
C PRO A 36 0.75 -3.94 -5.36
N VAL A 37 0.55 -4.20 -4.08
CA VAL A 37 -0.29 -5.28 -3.56
C VAL A 37 -1.32 -4.61 -2.69
N ALA A 38 -2.58 -5.00 -2.84
CA ALA A 38 -3.65 -4.51 -1.99
C ALA A 38 -3.51 -4.95 -0.52
N ASP A 39 -2.33 -5.25 0.04
CA ASP A 39 -2.18 -5.83 1.39
C ASP A 39 -2.78 -4.95 2.49
N ALA A 40 -2.49 -3.64 2.48
CA ALA A 40 -2.98 -2.72 3.50
C ALA A 40 -4.42 -2.24 3.27
N GLY A 41 -4.87 -2.21 2.01
CA GLY A 41 -6.28 -1.96 1.66
C GLY A 41 -7.16 -3.18 1.94
N PHE A 42 -6.69 -4.38 1.57
CA PHE A 42 -7.30 -5.69 1.85
C PHE A 42 -7.63 -5.90 3.32
N LEU A 43 -6.81 -5.35 4.22
CA LEU A 43 -7.07 -5.36 5.66
C LEU A 43 -8.47 -4.82 6.00
N LEU A 44 -8.93 -3.78 5.30
CA LEU A 44 -10.27 -3.22 5.45
C LEU A 44 -11.26 -3.79 4.41
N ASP A 45 -10.81 -3.95 3.18
CA ASP A 45 -11.64 -4.30 2.04
C ASP A 45 -12.21 -5.72 2.13
N PHE A 46 -11.43 -6.68 2.64
CA PHE A 46 -11.87 -8.07 2.76
C PHE A 46 -12.99 -8.25 3.79
N PRO A 47 -12.89 -7.74 5.03
CA PRO A 47 -14.01 -7.73 5.97
C PRO A 47 -15.26 -7.02 5.42
N ILE A 48 -15.10 -5.87 4.76
CA ILE A 48 -16.22 -5.12 4.18
C ILE A 48 -16.91 -5.94 3.10
N ARG A 49 -16.14 -6.60 2.21
CA ARG A 49 -16.70 -7.50 1.20
C ARG A 49 -17.43 -8.69 1.83
N LEU A 50 -16.88 -9.30 2.88
CA LEU A 50 -17.51 -10.45 3.53
C LEU A 50 -18.85 -10.08 4.19
N LEU A 51 -18.92 -8.91 4.84
CA LEU A 51 -20.11 -8.46 5.58
C LEU A 51 -21.16 -7.80 4.68
N TYR A 52 -20.74 -6.94 3.75
CA TYR A 52 -21.64 -6.10 2.95
C TYR A 52 -21.72 -6.53 1.48
N LYS A 53 -20.94 -7.54 1.05
CA LYS A 53 -20.89 -8.05 -0.34
C LYS A 53 -20.54 -6.96 -1.39
N VAL A 54 -19.88 -5.89 -0.96
CA VAL A 54 -19.37 -4.85 -1.85
C VAL A 54 -18.07 -5.34 -2.50
N LYS A 55 -17.86 -5.00 -3.79
CA LYS A 55 -16.61 -5.35 -4.49
C LYS A 55 -15.43 -4.59 -3.89
N MET A 56 -14.29 -5.28 -3.76
CA MET A 56 -13.07 -4.70 -3.18
C MET A 56 -12.59 -3.47 -3.97
N LEU A 57 -12.89 -3.40 -5.28
CA LEU A 57 -12.56 -2.23 -6.09
C LEU A 57 -13.10 -0.90 -5.51
N HIS A 58 -14.32 -0.91 -4.96
CA HIS A 58 -14.96 0.33 -4.51
C HIS A 58 -14.40 0.79 -3.17
N THR A 59 -14.13 -0.16 -2.28
CA THR A 59 -13.50 0.08 -0.99
C THR A 59 -12.07 0.55 -1.16
N GLU A 60 -11.33 -0.01 -2.12
CA GLU A 60 -9.94 0.38 -2.37
C GLU A 60 -9.82 1.84 -2.82
N VAL A 61 -10.75 2.33 -3.64
CA VAL A 61 -10.77 3.75 -4.05
C VAL A 61 -10.90 4.66 -2.82
N VAL A 62 -11.76 4.28 -1.85
CA VAL A 62 -11.92 5.03 -0.60
C VAL A 62 -10.66 4.95 0.24
N VAL A 63 -10.05 3.77 0.36
CA VAL A 63 -8.80 3.54 1.10
C VAL A 63 -7.66 4.38 0.50
N TRP A 64 -7.50 4.40 -0.82
CA TRP A 64 -6.53 5.22 -1.51
C TRP A 64 -6.72 6.71 -1.25
N LEU A 65 -7.96 7.20 -1.34
CA LEU A 65 -8.27 8.61 -1.05
C LEU A 65 -7.93 8.98 0.39
N LEU A 66 -8.23 8.12 1.36
CA LEU A 66 -7.87 8.32 2.76
C LEU A 66 -6.36 8.32 2.97
N ALA A 67 -5.64 7.38 2.36
CA ALA A 67 -4.18 7.32 2.45
C ALA A 67 -3.52 8.57 1.86
N ILE A 68 -3.98 9.06 0.71
CA ILE A 68 -3.51 10.33 0.12
C ILE A 68 -3.78 11.49 1.08
N CYS A 69 -4.99 11.55 1.66
CA CYS A 69 -5.37 12.61 2.59
C CYS A 69 -4.47 12.62 3.84
N PHE A 70 -4.27 11.48 4.49
CA PHE A 70 -3.40 11.38 5.66
C PHE A 70 -1.94 11.67 5.33
N SER A 71 -1.45 11.22 4.18
CA SER A 71 -0.09 11.52 3.72
C SER A 71 0.11 13.02 3.56
N PHE A 72 -0.82 13.70 2.89
CA PHE A 72 -0.77 15.15 2.68
C PHE A 72 -0.87 15.93 4.00
N LEU A 73 -1.81 15.57 4.88
CA LEU A 73 -1.93 16.18 6.20
C LEU A 73 -0.69 15.95 7.06
N GLY A 74 -0.11 14.75 7.02
CA GLY A 74 1.13 14.45 7.73
C GLY A 74 2.29 15.30 7.24
N THR A 75 2.48 15.42 5.93
CA THR A 75 3.57 16.23 5.36
C THR A 75 3.44 17.70 5.76
N LEU A 76 2.22 18.25 5.83
CA LEU A 76 2.01 19.67 6.16
C LEU A 76 2.07 19.99 7.65
N TYR A 77 1.50 19.14 8.50
CA TYR A 77 1.30 19.45 9.92
C TYR A 77 2.27 18.71 10.85
N TYR A 78 2.84 17.57 10.41
CA TYR A 78 3.67 16.71 11.25
C TYR A 78 4.93 16.22 10.50
N PRO A 79 5.77 17.12 9.94
CA PRO A 79 6.97 16.72 9.21
C PRO A 79 7.98 15.95 10.09
N GLU A 80 8.00 16.22 11.40
CA GLU A 80 8.89 15.58 12.37
C GLU A 80 8.66 14.07 12.48
N VAL A 81 7.42 13.62 12.28
CA VAL A 81 7.03 12.20 12.31
C VAL A 81 7.75 11.42 11.21
N PHE A 82 8.13 12.09 10.11
CA PHE A 82 8.83 11.44 9.02
C PHE A 82 10.30 11.14 9.30
N GLU A 83 10.89 11.73 10.34
CA GLU A 83 12.30 11.50 10.69
C GLU A 83 12.49 10.34 11.67
N ILE A 84 11.40 9.81 12.25
CA ILE A 84 11.42 8.83 13.33
C ILE A 84 12.10 7.51 12.93
N ASN A 85 11.87 7.03 11.71
CA ASN A 85 12.45 5.78 11.23
C ASN A 85 12.72 5.78 9.73
N ALA A 86 13.51 4.81 9.27
CA ALA A 86 13.92 4.72 7.86
C ALA A 86 12.75 4.62 6.88
N LEU A 87 11.67 3.91 7.26
CA LEU A 87 10.48 3.74 6.42
C LEU A 87 9.79 5.09 6.17
N MET A 88 9.60 5.88 7.23
CA MET A 88 8.97 7.18 7.12
C MET A 88 9.86 8.16 6.36
N ARG A 89 11.19 8.11 6.55
CA ARG A 89 12.12 8.94 5.75
C ARG A 89 12.02 8.63 4.27
N ILE A 90 11.97 7.35 3.90
CA ILE A 90 11.72 6.91 2.52
C ILE A 90 10.38 7.43 2.02
N PHE A 91 9.32 7.29 2.82
CA PHE A 91 8.00 7.75 2.43
C PHE A 91 7.95 9.26 2.19
N TYR A 92 8.58 10.03 3.06
CA TYR A 92 8.67 11.48 2.95
C TYR A 92 9.37 11.92 1.68
N GLU A 93 10.47 11.26 1.33
CA GLU A 93 11.24 11.52 0.11
C GLU A 93 10.41 11.23 -1.15
N ILE A 94 9.59 10.17 -1.12
CA ILE A 94 8.64 9.86 -2.20
C ILE A 94 7.58 10.96 -2.33
N LEU A 95 7.05 11.46 -1.21
CA LEU A 95 6.01 12.49 -1.20
C LEU A 95 6.54 13.85 -1.68
N LEU A 96 7.73 14.26 -1.22
CA LEU A 96 8.31 15.58 -1.49
C LEU A 96 9.02 15.72 -2.83
N ASN A 97 9.44 14.62 -3.46
CA ASN A 97 10.14 14.66 -4.75
C ASN A 97 9.31 13.97 -5.85
N PRO A 98 8.42 14.69 -6.55
CA PRO A 98 7.51 14.10 -7.53
C PRO A 98 8.21 13.34 -8.66
N ILE A 99 9.31 13.88 -9.16
CA ILE A 99 10.08 13.27 -10.25
C ILE A 99 11.40 12.76 -9.65
N PRO A 100 11.70 11.44 -9.72
CA PRO A 100 10.96 10.36 -10.39
C PRO A 100 9.97 9.59 -9.49
N TYR A 101 9.85 9.90 -8.19
CA TYR A 101 9.28 8.94 -7.22
C TYR A 101 7.76 8.85 -7.18
N TRP A 102 7.01 9.82 -7.69
CA TRP A 102 5.57 9.61 -7.89
C TRP A 102 5.27 8.52 -8.92
N LEU A 103 6.25 8.15 -9.75
CA LEU A 103 6.15 6.95 -10.59
C LEU A 103 5.97 5.69 -9.73
N ILE A 104 6.58 5.62 -8.53
CA ILE A 104 6.36 4.52 -7.58
C ILE A 104 4.88 4.48 -7.18
N ILE A 105 4.30 5.61 -6.77
CA ILE A 105 2.89 5.71 -6.38
C ILE A 105 1.98 5.30 -7.54
N ILE A 106 2.24 5.79 -8.75
CA ILE A 106 1.41 5.47 -9.94
C ILE A 106 1.49 3.98 -10.27
N LEU A 107 2.70 3.40 -10.33
CA LEU A 107 2.88 1.98 -10.63
C LEU A 107 2.27 1.10 -9.54
N CYS A 108 2.40 1.50 -8.27
CA CYS A 108 1.75 0.84 -7.15
C CYS A 108 0.23 0.91 -7.27
N GLY A 109 -0.36 2.06 -7.58
CA GLY A 109 -1.79 2.18 -7.81
C GLY A 109 -2.28 1.25 -8.92
N ILE A 110 -1.61 1.22 -10.08
CA ILE A 110 -1.94 0.30 -11.17
C ILE A 110 -1.84 -1.16 -10.70
N GLY A 111 -0.75 -1.52 -10.00
CA GLY A 111 -0.54 -2.85 -9.45
C GLY A 111 -1.61 -3.26 -8.45
N THR A 112 -1.97 -2.37 -7.52
CA THR A 112 -2.97 -2.58 -6.48
C THR A 112 -4.34 -2.83 -7.09
N PHE A 113 -4.81 -1.96 -7.99
CA PHE A 113 -6.09 -2.19 -8.67
C PHE A 113 -6.08 -3.47 -9.50
N LEU A 114 -5.01 -3.76 -10.23
CA LEU A 114 -4.87 -5.01 -10.98
C LEU A 114 -4.91 -6.23 -10.06
N SER A 115 -4.25 -6.16 -8.89
CA SER A 115 -4.23 -7.23 -7.90
C SER A 115 -5.62 -7.50 -7.33
N ILE A 116 -6.42 -6.45 -7.12
CA ILE A 116 -7.82 -6.57 -6.67
C ILE A 116 -8.69 -7.17 -7.76
N PHE A 117 -8.55 -6.72 -9.02
CA PHE A 117 -9.28 -7.33 -10.12
C PHE A 117 -8.97 -8.82 -10.25
N LEU A 118 -7.72 -9.23 -10.05
CA LEU A 118 -7.33 -10.63 -10.01
C LEU A 118 -7.92 -11.35 -8.78
N GLY A 119 -7.87 -10.73 -7.59
CA GLY A 119 -8.42 -11.27 -6.36
C GLY A 119 -9.94 -11.48 -6.43
N ASP A 120 -10.69 -10.51 -6.95
CA ASP A 120 -12.13 -10.61 -7.19
C ASP A 120 -12.45 -11.77 -8.15
N GLN A 121 -11.70 -11.90 -9.25
CA GLN A 121 -11.86 -13.01 -10.20
C GLN A 121 -11.58 -14.38 -9.57
N VAL A 122 -10.51 -14.49 -8.79
CA VAL A 122 -10.15 -15.73 -8.10
C VAL A 122 -11.26 -16.12 -7.11
N PHE A 123 -11.77 -15.17 -6.32
CA PHE A 123 -12.83 -15.40 -5.36
C PHE A 123 -14.12 -15.90 -6.03
N ASP A 124 -14.58 -15.23 -7.10
CA ASP A 124 -15.82 -15.59 -7.81
C ASP A 124 -15.72 -16.98 -8.46
N VAL A 125 -14.52 -17.36 -8.93
CA VAL A 125 -14.23 -18.69 -9.47
C VAL A 125 -14.27 -19.78 -8.40
N PHE A 126 -13.77 -19.50 -7.19
CA PHE A 126 -13.86 -20.43 -6.07
C PHE A 126 -15.31 -20.63 -5.60
N GLU A 127 -16.13 -19.59 -5.62
CA GLU A 127 -17.55 -19.65 -5.23
C GLU A 127 -18.40 -20.44 -6.25
N SER A 128 -18.11 -20.29 -7.55
CA SER A 128 -18.85 -20.93 -8.65
C SER A 128 -18.45 -22.37 -8.98
N LYS A 129 -17.36 -22.92 -8.40
CA LYS A 129 -16.89 -24.32 -8.51
C LYS A 129 -16.62 -24.87 -9.93
N ASN A 130 -16.66 -24.08 -10.99
CA ASN A 130 -16.38 -24.53 -12.37
C ASN A 130 -15.25 -23.69 -12.97
N ILE A 131 -14.04 -24.25 -13.07
CA ILE A 131 -12.82 -23.47 -13.38
C ILE A 131 -12.32 -23.71 -14.80
N GLN A 132 -12.13 -22.62 -15.56
CA GLN A 132 -11.05 -22.51 -16.54
C GLN A 132 -10.41 -21.11 -16.44
N PHE A 133 -9.14 -21.06 -16.00
CA PHE A 133 -8.33 -19.86 -16.13
C PHE A 133 -7.94 -19.68 -17.61
N ASN A 134 -8.23 -18.53 -18.18
CA ASN A 134 -7.90 -18.23 -19.58
C ASN A 134 -6.51 -17.55 -19.68
N GLN A 135 -5.91 -17.54 -20.87
CA GLN A 135 -4.64 -16.87 -21.19
C GLN A 135 -4.61 -15.40 -20.73
N TRP A 136 -5.75 -14.71 -20.78
CA TRP A 136 -5.90 -13.35 -20.27
C TRP A 136 -5.62 -13.21 -18.76
N PHE A 137 -5.92 -14.23 -17.96
CA PHE A 137 -5.61 -14.23 -16.53
C PHE A 137 -4.10 -14.34 -16.31
N ILE A 138 -3.42 -15.22 -17.04
CA ILE A 138 -1.96 -15.40 -16.99
C ILE A 138 -1.25 -14.10 -17.40
N LEU A 139 -1.73 -13.44 -18.47
CA LEU A 139 -1.17 -12.16 -18.93
C LEU A 139 -1.25 -11.07 -17.85
N LYS A 140 -2.37 -10.97 -17.12
CA LYS A 140 -2.52 -10.02 -16.02
C LYS A 140 -1.56 -10.33 -14.86
N VAL A 141 -1.35 -11.60 -14.53
CA VAL A 141 -0.38 -12.01 -13.49
C VAL A 141 1.04 -11.66 -13.91
N LEU A 142 1.43 -11.93 -15.16
CA LEU A 142 2.74 -11.52 -15.70
C LEU A 142 2.93 -10.00 -15.68
N LEU A 143 1.87 -9.25 -16.01
CA LEU A 143 1.90 -7.78 -15.94
C LEU A 143 2.09 -7.29 -14.50
N LEU A 144 1.41 -7.89 -13.53
CA LEU A 144 1.60 -7.58 -12.10
C LEU A 144 3.05 -7.87 -11.65
N LEU A 145 3.62 -9.01 -12.05
CA LEU A 145 5.02 -9.33 -11.77
C LEU A 145 5.98 -8.31 -12.38
N GLY A 146 5.73 -7.87 -13.62
CA GLY A 146 6.51 -6.82 -14.27
C GLY A 146 6.46 -5.49 -13.53
N LEU A 147 5.29 -5.11 -13.01
CA LEU A 147 5.13 -3.91 -12.18
C LEU A 147 5.88 -4.02 -10.85
N ILE A 148 5.82 -5.17 -10.17
CA ILE A 148 6.56 -5.39 -8.92
C ILE A 148 8.06 -5.22 -9.16
N LEU A 149 8.59 -5.82 -10.23
CA LEU A 149 10.01 -5.71 -10.58
C LEU A 149 10.43 -4.27 -10.90
N SER A 150 9.60 -3.50 -11.61
CA SER A 150 9.90 -2.10 -11.91
C SER A 150 9.87 -1.22 -10.66
N ILE A 151 8.96 -1.48 -9.72
CA ILE A 151 8.91 -0.79 -8.43
C ILE A 151 10.13 -1.10 -7.57
N ILE A 152 10.55 -2.37 -7.51
CA ILE A 152 11.78 -2.78 -6.81
C ILE A 152 13.00 -2.03 -7.38
N TYR A 153 13.09 -1.92 -8.70
CA TYR A 153 14.14 -1.15 -9.36
C TYR A 153 14.15 0.33 -8.96
N LEU A 154 12.97 0.97 -8.90
CA LEU A 154 12.86 2.37 -8.45
C LEU A 154 13.25 2.56 -6.99
N TYR A 155 12.83 1.64 -6.10
CA TYR A 155 13.23 1.66 -4.70
C TYR A 155 14.74 1.48 -4.53
N TYR A 156 15.36 0.59 -5.30
CA TYR A 156 16.82 0.42 -5.27
C TYR A 156 17.56 1.74 -5.56
N HIS A 157 17.14 2.48 -6.59
CA HIS A 157 17.70 3.79 -6.90
C HIS A 157 17.43 4.84 -5.81
N LEU A 158 16.23 4.83 -5.22
CA LEU A 158 15.88 5.72 -4.11
C LEU A 158 16.79 5.47 -2.89
N LEU A 159 16.99 4.20 -2.52
CA LEU A 159 17.81 3.82 -1.36
C LEU A 159 19.27 4.22 -1.51
N ILE A 160 19.85 4.06 -2.72
CA ILE A 160 21.20 4.53 -3.04
C ILE A 160 21.30 6.05 -2.84
N ARG A 161 20.30 6.81 -3.32
CA ARG A 161 20.30 8.28 -3.16
C ARG A 161 20.24 8.70 -1.70
N LEU A 162 19.47 7.97 -0.89
CA LEU A 162 19.34 8.23 0.55
C LEU A 162 20.53 7.74 1.37
N ASN A 163 21.53 7.11 0.73
CA ASN A 163 22.70 6.52 1.38
C ASN A 163 22.32 5.55 2.51
N ILE A 164 21.17 4.87 2.35
CA ILE A 164 20.70 3.85 3.29
C ILE A 164 21.34 2.54 2.84
N ASN A 165 22.44 2.17 3.50
CA ASN A 165 23.12 0.90 3.27
C ASN A 165 22.37 -0.23 3.99
N PHE A 166 22.05 -1.29 3.26
CA PHE A 166 21.53 -2.56 3.78
C PHE A 166 22.67 -3.57 3.93
#